data_AF-A0A1J1JEI0-F1
#
_entry.id   AF-A0A1J1JEI0-F1
#
_cell.length_a   1.000
_cell.length_b   1.000
_cell.length_c   1.000
_cell.angle_alpha   90.00
_cell.angle_beta   90.00
_cell.angle_gamma   90.00
#
_symmetry.space_group_name_H-M   'P 1'
#
loop_
_entity.id
_entity.type
_entity.pdbx_description
1 polymer ?
#
loop_
_entity_poly.entity_id
_entity_poly.type
_entity_poly.pdbx_seq_one_letter_code
_entity_poly.pdbx_strand_id
1 'polypeptide(L)'
;MDFGQILEPEGLTESSVFMCFSATASFTASFSLSVLGVATPTQTTSKKQLLLATFPLLFAIQQFFEGVVWLNLDNQSSRVYYIGIYVFLVFATAFWLIICPISVYLLSVLLFIFLNWKTALPQG
;
A
#
# COMPACT_ATOMS: atom_id res chain seq x y z
N MET A 1 -36.27 -15.35 -45.84
CA MET A 1 -34.91 -15.83 -45.50
C MET A 1 -34.37 -14.77 -44.56
N ASP A 2 -34.69 -14.89 -43.27
CA ASP A 2 -33.81 -15.51 -42.24
C ASP A 2 -32.63 -14.55 -41.96
N PHE A 3 -32.29 -14.09 -40.76
CA PHE A 3 -32.47 -14.56 -39.39
C PHE A 3 -32.19 -13.36 -38.45
N GLY A 4 -32.73 -13.38 -37.23
CA GLY A 4 -32.65 -12.26 -36.29
C GLY A 4 -31.28 -12.05 -35.64
N GLN A 5 -31.00 -10.80 -35.31
CA GLN A 5 -30.19 -10.37 -34.14
C GLN A 5 -30.74 -9.02 -33.65
N ILE A 6 -31.85 -9.07 -32.91
CA ILE A 6 -32.04 -8.22 -31.74
C ILE A 6 -31.41 -9.01 -30.60
N LEU A 7 -30.42 -8.45 -29.89
CA LEU A 7 -30.12 -8.67 -28.46
C LEU A 7 -28.97 -7.73 -28.02
N GLU A 8 -29.30 -6.87 -27.05
CA GLU A 8 -28.50 -6.40 -25.90
C GLU A 8 -27.27 -5.45 -26.08
N PRO A 9 -27.30 -4.25 -25.46
CA PRO A 9 -26.10 -3.55 -25.02
C PRO A 9 -25.62 -4.11 -23.65
N GLU A 10 -25.25 -5.39 -23.59
CA GLU A 10 -24.67 -6.02 -22.40
C GLU A 10 -23.27 -6.51 -22.77
N GLY A 11 -22.30 -5.63 -22.56
CA GLY A 11 -20.90 -5.90 -22.86
C GLY A 11 -20.02 -4.84 -22.24
N LEU A 12 -20.26 -4.51 -20.97
CA LEU A 12 -19.20 -3.94 -20.14
C LEU A 12 -18.01 -4.88 -20.28
N THR A 13 -16.98 -4.38 -20.95
CA THR A 13 -15.69 -5.04 -21.14
C THR A 13 -15.08 -5.37 -19.78
N GLU A 14 -15.50 -6.49 -19.21
CA GLU A 14 -14.72 -7.33 -18.30
C GLU A 14 -13.60 -8.00 -19.09
N SER A 15 -12.68 -7.19 -19.62
CA SER A 15 -11.50 -7.70 -20.31
C SER A 15 -10.29 -6.89 -19.89
N SER A 16 -9.49 -7.52 -19.03
CA SER A 16 -8.16 -7.14 -18.52
C SER A 16 -8.05 -6.37 -17.18
N VAL A 17 -8.72 -6.84 -16.13
CA VAL A 17 -8.16 -6.69 -14.75
C VAL A 17 -6.95 -7.65 -14.55
N PHE A 18 -6.76 -8.61 -15.45
CA PHE A 18 -5.56 -9.43 -15.48
C PHE A 18 -4.46 -8.74 -16.27
N MET A 19 -3.48 -8.20 -15.53
CA MET A 19 -2.29 -7.45 -15.91
C MET A 19 -2.36 -5.91 -15.75
N CYS A 20 -2.95 -5.45 -14.64
CA CYS A 20 -2.59 -4.18 -14.00
C CYS A 20 -1.20 -4.19 -13.33
N PHE A 21 -0.29 -5.07 -13.73
CA PHE A 21 1.11 -5.11 -13.26
C PHE A 21 1.97 -4.30 -14.24
N SER A 22 1.64 -3.01 -14.36
CA SER A 22 2.25 -2.07 -15.30
C SER A 22 2.62 -0.80 -14.56
N ALA A 23 3.65 -0.09 -15.04
CA ALA A 23 4.17 1.12 -14.41
C ALA A 23 3.07 2.12 -14.02
N THR A 24 2.02 2.25 -14.85
CA THR A 24 0.85 3.10 -14.60
C THR A 24 0.11 2.75 -13.31
N ALA A 25 -0.06 1.47 -12.99
CA ALA A 25 -0.74 1.04 -11.78
C ALA A 25 0.08 1.39 -10.54
N SER A 26 1.40 1.15 -10.59
CA SER A 26 2.31 1.49 -9.49
C SER A 26 2.38 3.01 -9.25
N PHE A 27 2.39 3.84 -10.30
CA PHE A 27 2.33 5.30 -10.14
C PHE A 27 0.97 5.80 -9.60
N THR A 28 -0.13 5.19 -10.05
CA THR A 28 -1.48 5.52 -9.52
C THR A 28 -1.60 5.17 -8.04
N ALA A 29 -1.08 4.01 -7.64
CA ALA A 29 -0.99 3.61 -6.24
C ALA A 29 -0.10 4.57 -5.45
N SER A 30 1.08 4.91 -5.97
CA SER A 30 2.00 5.86 -5.34
C SER A 30 1.36 7.23 -5.12
N PHE A 31 0.64 7.77 -6.11
CA PHE A 31 -0.09 9.03 -5.98
C PHE A 31 -1.18 8.96 -4.90
N SER A 32 -2.04 7.94 -4.98
CA SER A 32 -3.16 7.76 -4.04
C SER A 32 -2.66 7.61 -2.59
N LEU A 33 -1.62 6.81 -2.40
CA LEU A 33 -1.00 6.57 -1.10
C LEU A 33 -0.25 7.80 -0.58
N SER A 34 0.34 8.61 -1.46
CA SER A 34 0.97 9.88 -1.05
C SER A 34 -0.08 10.88 -0.54
N VAL A 35 -1.22 10.99 -1.23
CA VAL A 35 -2.34 11.83 -0.78
C VAL A 35 -2.82 11.38 0.60
N LEU A 36 -3.06 10.08 0.77
CA LEU A 36 -3.45 9.50 2.06
C LEU A 36 -2.37 9.69 3.14
N GLY A 37 -1.09 9.50 2.80
CA GLY A 37 0.05 9.65 3.70
C GLY A 37 0.28 11.08 4.18
N VAL A 38 -0.15 12.09 3.41
CA VAL A 38 -0.13 13.50 3.82
C VAL A 38 -1.40 13.89 4.59
N ALA A 39 -2.55 13.34 4.22
CA ALA A 39 -3.84 13.65 4.85
C ALA A 39 -4.09 12.92 6.19
N THR A 40 -3.40 11.80 6.45
CA THR A 40 -3.59 11.03 7.69
C THR A 40 -2.91 11.67 8.91
N PRO A 41 -1.66 12.19 8.82
CA PRO A 41 -1.00 12.85 9.95
C PRO A 41 -1.75 14.09 10.45
N THR A 42 -2.47 14.81 9.58
CA THR A 42 -3.22 16.01 9.98
C THR A 42 -4.42 15.71 10.89
N GLN A 43 -4.84 14.45 10.98
CA GLN A 43 -5.97 14.01 11.81
C GLN A 43 -5.53 13.22 13.05
N THR A 44 -4.21 13.11 13.31
CA THR A 44 -3.70 12.23 14.37
C THR A 44 -2.85 12.99 15.39
N THR A 45 -3.25 12.93 16.66
CA THR A 45 -2.58 13.65 17.77
C THR A 45 -1.62 12.75 18.55
N SER A 46 -1.68 11.42 18.36
CA SER A 46 -0.90 10.45 19.14
C SER A 46 0.34 9.96 18.39
N LYS A 47 1.52 10.01 19.05
CA LYS A 47 2.82 9.55 18.49
C LYS A 47 2.80 8.12 17.92
N LYS A 48 1.97 7.24 18.48
CA LYS A 48 1.82 5.85 18.00
C LYS A 48 0.96 5.74 16.73
N GLN A 49 -0.04 6.61 16.60
CA GLN A 49 -0.84 6.70 15.37
C GLN A 49 -0.08 7.40 14.26
N LEU A 50 0.85 8.31 14.61
CA LEU A 50 1.76 8.94 13.64
C LEU A 50 2.59 7.90 12.89
N LEU A 51 3.10 6.88 13.61
CA LEU A 51 3.90 5.81 13.00
C LEU A 51 3.06 5.01 12.00
N LEU A 52 1.82 4.67 12.36
CA LEU A 52 0.88 4.00 11.43
C LEU A 52 0.44 4.91 10.27
N ALA A 53 0.29 6.21 10.52
CA ALA A 53 -0.07 7.20 9.50
C ALA A 53 1.04 7.40 8.44
N THR A 54 2.29 7.05 8.76
CA THR A 54 3.40 7.09 7.80
C THR A 54 3.47 5.84 6.90
N PHE A 55 2.76 4.76 7.22
CA PHE A 55 2.78 3.53 6.41
C PHE A 55 2.33 3.75 4.97
N PRO A 56 1.21 4.45 4.68
CA PRO A 56 0.81 4.76 3.31
C PRO A 56 1.89 5.51 2.55
N LEU A 57 2.56 6.48 3.19
CA LEU A 57 3.64 7.24 2.56
C LEU A 57 4.86 6.36 2.22
N LEU A 58 5.24 5.48 3.14
CA LEU A 58 6.34 4.53 2.93
C LEU A 58 6.01 3.52 1.82
N PHE A 59 4.77 3.06 1.76
CA PHE A 59 4.31 2.18 0.69
C PHE A 59 4.21 2.91 -0.66
N ALA A 60 3.88 4.21 -0.67
CA ALA A 60 3.90 5.05 -1.86
C ALA A 60 5.30 5.14 -2.49
N ILE A 61 6.34 5.25 -1.65
CA ILE A 61 7.74 5.25 -2.08
C ILE A 61 8.09 3.90 -2.71
N GLN A 62 7.73 2.79 -2.05
CA GLN A 62 7.97 1.45 -2.61
C GLN A 62 7.26 1.26 -3.96
N GLN A 63 6.00 1.68 -4.08
CA GLN A 63 5.22 1.63 -5.33
C GLN A 63 5.83 2.53 -6.43
N PHE A 64 6.41 3.68 -6.09
CA PHE A 64 7.12 4.51 -7.04
C PHE A 64 8.33 3.77 -7.64
N PHE A 65 9.17 3.16 -6.80
CA PHE A 65 10.34 2.42 -7.26
C PHE A 65 9.96 1.15 -8.01
N GLU A 66 8.89 0.47 -7.61
CA GLU A 66 8.32 -0.63 -8.38
C GLU A 66 7.92 -0.17 -9.78
N GLY A 67 7.22 0.95 -9.91
CA GLY A 67 6.88 1.54 -11.22
C GLY A 67 8.10 1.88 -12.07
N VAL A 68 9.17 2.38 -11.46
CA VAL A 68 10.46 2.63 -12.14
C VAL A 68 11.10 1.33 -12.62
N VAL A 69 11.02 0.25 -11.85
CA VAL A 69 11.48 -1.09 -12.27
C VAL A 69 10.67 -1.55 -13.48
N TRP A 70 9.33 -1.43 -13.44
CA TRP A 70 8.44 -1.79 -14.56
C TRP A 70 8.79 -1.04 -15.85
N LEU A 71 9.12 0.26 -15.78
CA LEU A 71 9.54 1.05 -16.96
C LEU A 71 10.88 0.61 -17.56
N ASN A 72 11.74 -0.04 -16.79
CA ASN A 72 13.09 -0.43 -17.22
C ASN A 72 13.24 -1.94 -17.42
N LEU A 73 12.14 -2.70 -17.44
CA LEU A 73 12.18 -4.15 -17.66
C LEU A 73 12.78 -4.57 -19.01
N ASP A 74 12.57 -3.76 -20.05
CA ASP A 74 13.14 -4.00 -21.39
C ASP A 74 14.62 -3.62 -21.48
N ASN A 75 15.13 -2.83 -20.53
CA ASN A 75 16.52 -2.37 -20.48
C ASN A 75 17.15 -2.68 -19.12
N GLN A 76 17.29 -3.98 -18.83
CA GLN A 76 17.85 -4.52 -17.59
C GLN A 76 19.32 -4.16 -17.35
N SER A 77 19.97 -3.49 -18.31
CA SER A 77 21.35 -2.96 -18.19
C SER A 77 21.40 -1.54 -17.62
N SER A 78 20.26 -0.88 -17.44
CA SER A 78 20.19 0.48 -16.90
C SER A 78 20.54 0.50 -15.41
N ARG A 79 21.39 1.44 -14.99
CA ARG A 79 21.72 1.67 -13.57
C ARG A 79 20.48 1.97 -12.73
N VAL A 80 19.46 2.59 -13.34
CA VAL A 80 18.19 2.94 -12.71
C VAL A 80 17.37 1.69 -12.34
N TYR A 81 17.42 0.65 -13.18
CA TYR A 81 16.74 -0.63 -12.92
C TYR A 81 17.27 -1.29 -11.65
N TYR A 82 18.60 -1.38 -11.51
CA TYR A 82 19.23 -1.97 -10.32
C TYR A 82 18.92 -1.18 -9.04
N ILE A 83 18.98 0.16 -9.10
CA ILE A 83 18.62 0.99 -7.95
C ILE A 83 17.17 0.75 -7.54
N GLY A 84 16.24 0.72 -8.51
CA GLY A 84 14.83 0.42 -8.26
C GLY A 84 14.60 -0.93 -7.60
N ILE A 85 15.23 -1.99 -8.13
CA ILE A 85 15.13 -3.35 -7.56
C ILE A 85 15.71 -3.40 -6.15
N TYR A 86 16.89 -2.83 -5.90
CA TYR A 86 17.50 -2.88 -4.58
C TYR A 86 16.65 -2.14 -3.54
N VAL A 87 16.13 -0.96 -3.88
CA VAL A 87 15.24 -0.22 -2.99
C VAL A 87 13.96 -1.01 -2.73
N PHE A 88 13.33 -1.54 -3.78
CA PHE A 88 12.14 -2.38 -3.66
C PHE A 88 12.37 -3.60 -2.76
N LEU A 89 13.47 -4.32 -2.96
CA LEU A 89 13.83 -5.51 -2.18
C LEU A 89 14.14 -5.18 -0.73
N VAL A 90 14.83 -4.07 -0.44
CA VAL A 90 15.09 -3.64 0.94
C VAL A 90 13.78 -3.34 1.66
N PHE A 91 12.83 -2.70 0.98
CA PHE A 91 11.48 -2.49 1.53
C PHE A 91 10.78 -3.82 1.79
N ALA A 92 10.69 -4.69 0.78
CA ALA A 92 9.97 -5.96 0.85
C ALA A 92 10.56 -6.95 1.87
N THR A 93 11.88 -7.01 2.00
CA THR A 93 12.56 -8.05 2.79
C THR A 93 13.03 -7.59 4.16
N ALA A 94 13.50 -6.36 4.32
CA ALA A 94 14.06 -5.91 5.59
C ALA A 94 13.12 -4.94 6.32
N PHE A 95 12.63 -3.94 5.61
CA PHE A 95 11.85 -2.85 6.20
C PHE A 95 10.53 -3.36 6.79
N TRP A 96 9.73 -4.09 6.00
CA TRP A 96 8.45 -4.61 6.47
C TRP A 96 8.60 -5.71 7.52
N LEU A 97 9.63 -6.55 7.44
CA LEU A 97 9.87 -7.60 8.45
C LEU A 97 10.21 -7.04 9.84
N ILE A 98 10.81 -5.85 9.92
CA ILE A 98 11.15 -5.23 11.21
C ILE A 98 9.98 -4.38 11.71
N ILE A 99 9.39 -3.56 10.83
CA ILE A 99 8.35 -2.60 11.23
C ILE A 99 7.01 -3.27 11.55
N CYS A 100 6.65 -4.34 10.83
CA CYS A 100 5.39 -5.05 11.07
C CYS A 100 5.31 -5.65 12.49
N PRO A 101 6.27 -6.46 12.98
CA PRO A 101 6.21 -7.00 14.34
C PRO A 101 6.32 -5.92 15.41
N ILE A 102 7.12 -4.87 15.20
CA ILE A 102 7.20 -3.73 16.13
C ILE A 102 5.84 -3.06 16.27
N SER A 103 5.13 -2.86 15.16
CA SER A 103 3.81 -2.20 15.15
C SER A 103 2.75 -3.03 15.88
N VAL A 104 2.73 -4.35 15.65
CA VAL A 104 1.83 -5.28 16.36
C VAL A 104 2.15 -5.32 17.86
N TYR A 105 3.44 -5.34 18.23
CA TYR A 105 3.86 -5.33 19.62
C TYR A 105 3.41 -4.04 20.34
N LEU A 106 3.62 -2.86 19.73
CA LEU A 106 3.19 -1.57 20.27
C LEU A 106 1.68 -1.46 20.46
N LEU A 107 0.90 -2.03 19.52
CA LEU A 107 -0.56 -2.08 19.62
C LEU A 107 -1.02 -3.04 20.74
N SER A 108 -0.42 -4.22 20.82
CA SER A 108 -0.73 -5.25 21.82
C SER A 108 -0.46 -4.74 23.25
N VAL A 109 0.70 -4.12 23.48
CA VAL A 109 1.06 -3.54 24.78
C VAL A 109 0.08 -2.43 25.18
N LEU A 110 -0.35 -1.59 24.23
CA LEU A 110 -1.33 -0.54 24.50
C LEU A 110 -2.70 -1.10 24.84
N LEU A 111 -3.17 -2.11 24.08
CA LEU A 111 -4.42 -2.80 24.33
C LEU A 111 -4.42 -3.43 25.72
N PHE A 112 -3.34 -4.11 26.10
CA PHE A 112 -3.19 -4.73 27.41
C PHE A 112 -3.27 -3.70 28.55
N ILE A 113 -2.54 -2.58 28.45
CA ILE A 113 -2.59 -1.50 29.44
C ILE A 113 -4.00 -0.92 29.54
N PHE A 114 -4.66 -0.67 28.40
CA PHE A 114 -6.01 -0.12 28.37
C PHE A 114 -7.04 -1.06 29.01
N LEU A 115 -6.96 -2.35 28.73
CA LEU A 115 -7.81 -3.36 29.35
C LEU A 115 -7.59 -3.43 30.86
N ASN A 116 -6.33 -3.41 31.32
CA ASN A 116 -5.99 -3.44 32.75
C ASN A 116 -6.37 -2.15 33.48
N TRP A 117 -6.34 -1.01 32.80
CA TRP A 117 -6.84 0.26 33.32
C TRP A 117 -8.37 0.24 33.45
N LYS A 118 -9.07 -0.32 32.47
CA LYS A 118 -10.54 -0.40 32.47
C LYS A 118 -11.07 -1.33 33.56
N THR A 119 -10.35 -2.40 33.90
CA THR A 119 -10.69 -3.29 35.02
C THR A 119 -10.38 -2.68 36.39
N ALA A 120 -9.53 -1.65 36.45
CA ALA A 120 -9.21 -0.92 37.68
C ALA A 120 -10.20 0.20 38.03
N LEU A 121 -11.16 0.53 37.14
CA LEU A 121 -12.21 1.49 37.46
C LEU A 121 -13.32 0.81 38.28
N PRO A 122 -13.72 1.39 39.42
CA PRO A 122 -14.87 0.90 40.17
C PRO A 122 -16.11 1.00 39.28
N GLN A 123 -16.85 -0.11 39.13
CA GLN A 123 -18.15 -0.13 38.48
C GLN A 123 -19.12 0.58 39.44
N GLY A 124 -19.28 1.90 39.22
CA GLY A 124 -20.26 2.72 39.94
C GLY A 124 -21.67 2.40 39.50
#